data_AF-A0A218PUB7-F1
#
_entry.id   AF-A0A218PUB7-F1
#
_cell.length_a   1.000
_cell.length_b   1.000
_cell.length_c   1.000
_cell.angle_alpha   90.00
_cell.angle_beta   90.00
_cell.angle_gamma   90.00
#
_symmetry.space_group_name_H-M   'P 1'
#
loop_
_entity.id
_entity.type
_entity.pdbx_description
1 polymer ?
#
loop_
_entity_poly.entity_id
_entity_poly.type
_entity_poly.pdbx_seq_one_letter_code
_entity_poly.pdbx_strand_id
1 'polypeptide(L)'
;MSNLAPTAPIPQVRKLKLGAMPAPDVDKIDKTIETYSERKDTPYMTKPSEQRAASETAAPAPAAAPLAKDNVTTIKHRPKKTAAETKRVSHDFPLYLIKELRMAAAQSGKTQKFLILNALKAGGFTVHDADLEEDGRRGQ
;
A
#
# COMPACT_ATOMS: atom_id res chain seq x y z
N MET A 1 -24.47 32.51 49.38
CA MET A 1 -25.44 33.03 48.38
C MET A 1 -24.92 32.67 47.01
N SER A 2 -25.45 31.58 46.44
CA SER A 2 -24.97 31.01 45.18
C SER A 2 -25.81 31.56 44.03
N ASN A 3 -25.20 32.36 43.16
CA ASN A 3 -25.85 32.82 41.92
C ASN A 3 -25.53 31.81 40.79
N LEU A 4 -26.58 31.13 40.33
CA LEU A 4 -26.56 30.27 39.15
C LEU A 4 -26.36 31.13 37.89
N ALA A 5 -25.35 30.79 37.10
CA ALA A 5 -25.16 31.38 35.76
C ALA A 5 -26.25 30.87 34.79
N PRO A 6 -26.75 31.71 33.86
CA PRO A 6 -27.76 31.29 32.90
C PRO A 6 -27.16 30.35 31.84
N THR A 7 -27.75 29.15 31.73
CA THR A 7 -27.47 28.16 30.69
C THR A 7 -27.82 28.73 29.30
N ALA A 8 -26.83 28.80 28.41
CA ALA A 8 -27.01 29.20 27.02
C ALA A 8 -27.82 28.14 26.23
N PRO A 9 -28.69 28.55 25.28
CA PRO A 9 -29.48 27.61 24.49
C PRO A 9 -28.59 26.84 23.49
N ILE A 10 -28.78 25.52 23.45
CA ILE A 10 -28.08 24.59 22.54
C ILE A 10 -28.47 24.92 21.08
N PRO A 11 -27.51 25.10 20.15
CA PRO A 11 -27.83 25.36 18.75
C PRO A 11 -28.45 24.12 18.10
N GLN A 12 -29.63 24.29 17.50
CA GLN A 12 -30.31 23.23 16.75
C GLN A 12 -29.48 22.84 15.52
N VAL A 13 -29.09 21.57 15.46
CA VAL A 13 -28.36 21.00 14.33
C VAL A 13 -29.31 20.90 13.14
N ARG A 14 -29.11 21.75 12.13
CA ARG A 14 -29.81 21.67 10.86
C ARG A 14 -29.50 20.31 10.21
N LYS A 15 -30.53 19.49 9.99
CA LYS A 15 -30.40 18.26 9.20
C LYS A 15 -29.97 18.63 7.77
N LEU A 16 -28.68 18.47 7.47
CA LEU A 16 -28.20 18.51 6.10
C LEU A 16 -28.74 17.27 5.38
N LYS A 17 -29.66 17.49 4.44
CA LYS A 17 -30.15 16.46 3.53
C LYS A 17 -28.96 16.04 2.65
N LEU A 18 -28.36 14.90 2.99
CA LEU A 18 -27.29 14.29 2.20
C LEU A 18 -27.90 13.93 0.84
N GLY A 19 -27.68 14.79 -0.16
CA GLY A 19 -28.06 14.51 -1.53
C GLY A 19 -27.36 13.23 -1.98
N ALA A 20 -28.12 12.30 -2.53
CA ALA A 20 -27.58 11.11 -3.17
C ALA A 20 -26.60 11.57 -4.26
N MET A 21 -25.31 11.34 -4.06
CA MET A 21 -24.33 11.51 -5.14
C MET A 21 -24.65 10.46 -6.21
N PRO A 22 -24.83 10.86 -7.49
CA PRO A 22 -25.01 9.90 -8.56
C PRO A 22 -23.77 9.01 -8.64
N ALA A 23 -23.98 7.71 -8.74
CA ALA A 23 -22.89 6.76 -8.95
C ALA A 23 -22.07 7.17 -10.18
N PRO A 24 -20.73 7.12 -10.12
CA PRO A 24 -19.91 7.44 -11.27
C PRO A 24 -20.23 6.48 -12.41
N ASP A 25 -20.55 7.08 -13.56
CA ASP A 25 -20.87 6.40 -14.81
C ASP A 25 -19.60 5.72 -15.34
N VAL A 26 -19.51 4.40 -15.13
CA VAL A 26 -18.32 3.57 -15.39
C VAL A 26 -17.89 3.68 -16.86
N ASP A 27 -18.85 3.82 -17.78
CA ASP A 27 -18.60 3.92 -19.21
C ASP A 27 -17.87 5.22 -19.60
N LYS A 28 -18.02 6.28 -18.80
CA LYS A 28 -17.28 7.54 -19.00
C LYS A 28 -15.84 7.43 -18.50
N ILE A 29 -15.62 6.65 -17.44
CA ILE A 29 -14.29 6.41 -16.88
C ILE A 29 -13.43 5.64 -17.88
N ASP A 30 -13.98 4.59 -18.48
CA ASP A 30 -13.24 3.76 -19.43
C ASP A 30 -12.78 4.55 -20.67
N LYS A 31 -13.64 5.42 -21.22
CA LYS A 31 -13.28 6.31 -22.33
C LYS A 31 -12.20 7.33 -21.96
N THR A 32 -12.22 7.84 -20.73
CA THR A 32 -11.15 8.75 -20.26
C THR A 32 -9.81 8.05 -20.05
N ILE A 33 -9.81 6.76 -19.72
CA ILE A 33 -8.58 5.96 -19.60
C ILE A 33 -7.99 5.71 -20.98
N GLU A 34 -8.83 5.29 -21.94
CA GLU A 34 -8.41 4.96 -23.31
C GLU A 34 -7.76 6.17 -24.02
N THR A 35 -8.36 7.35 -23.89
CA THR A 35 -7.81 8.61 -24.43
C THR A 35 -6.53 9.10 -23.73
N TYR A 36 -6.32 8.73 -22.46
CA TYR A 36 -5.06 9.04 -21.75
C TYR A 36 -3.93 8.08 -22.12
N SER A 37 -4.24 6.80 -22.41
CA SER A 37 -3.25 5.81 -22.85
C SER A 37 -2.69 6.10 -24.24
N GLU A 38 -3.51 6.59 -25.17
CA GLU A 38 -3.07 6.99 -26.51
C GLU A 38 -2.10 8.20 -26.48
N ARG A 39 -2.24 9.10 -25.51
CA ARG A 39 -1.37 10.30 -25.39
C ARG A 39 -0.04 10.04 -24.71
N LYS A 40 0.13 8.91 -24.03
CA LYS A 40 1.28 8.64 -23.16
C LYS A 40 2.23 7.57 -23.68
N ASP A 41 1.96 6.98 -24.86
CA ASP A 41 2.77 5.90 -25.45
C ASP A 41 3.15 4.82 -24.41
N THR A 42 2.22 4.52 -23.50
CA THR A 42 2.39 3.48 -22.49
C THR A 42 1.71 2.20 -22.98
N PRO A 43 2.45 1.10 -23.21
CA PRO A 43 1.83 -0.18 -23.56
C PRO A 43 0.96 -0.65 -22.40
N TYR A 44 -0.35 -0.77 -22.66
CA TYR A 44 -1.28 -1.35 -21.70
C TYR A 44 -1.04 -2.87 -21.66
N MET A 45 -0.92 -3.40 -20.44
CA MET A 45 -0.72 -4.83 -20.26
C MET A 45 -1.99 -5.59 -20.69
N THR A 46 -1.83 -6.47 -21.65
CA THR A 46 -2.79 -7.49 -22.06
C THR A 46 -3.22 -8.32 -20.86
N LYS A 47 -4.54 -8.50 -20.70
CA LYS A 47 -5.10 -9.50 -19.77
C LYS A 47 -4.54 -10.88 -20.16
N PRO A 48 -4.11 -11.73 -19.21
CA PRO A 48 -3.60 -13.05 -19.55
C PRO A 48 -4.73 -13.91 -20.11
N SER A 49 -4.80 -14.04 -21.44
CA SER A 49 -5.63 -15.03 -22.11
C SER A 49 -4.87 -16.35 -22.18
N GLU A 50 -5.48 -17.40 -21.65
CA GLU A 50 -5.05 -18.78 -21.84
C GLU A 50 -4.94 -19.10 -23.34
N GLN A 51 -3.71 -19.19 -23.86
CA GLN A 51 -3.50 -19.87 -25.13
C GLN A 51 -2.10 -20.49 -25.19
N ARG A 52 -1.98 -21.63 -24.52
CA ARG A 52 -0.92 -22.60 -24.74
C ARG A 52 -1.33 -23.46 -25.95
N ALA A 53 -0.86 -23.10 -27.15
CA ALA A 53 -0.75 -24.04 -28.27
C ALA A 53 0.12 -23.47 -29.41
N ALA A 54 1.10 -24.27 -29.82
CA ALA A 54 1.72 -24.33 -31.15
C ALA A 54 2.62 -23.18 -31.64
N SER A 55 3.92 -23.34 -31.38
CA SER A 55 5.02 -23.49 -32.35
C SER A 55 5.13 -22.64 -33.63
N GLU A 56 6.33 -22.06 -33.77
CA GLU A 56 7.15 -21.89 -34.98
C GLU A 56 6.69 -20.93 -36.10
N THR A 57 7.45 -19.84 -36.31
CA THR A 57 8.27 -19.59 -37.54
C THR A 57 9.11 -18.30 -37.36
N ALA A 58 10.29 -18.31 -37.97
CA ALA A 58 11.49 -17.49 -37.73
C ALA A 58 11.49 -16.02 -38.23
N ALA A 59 12.31 -15.18 -37.54
CA ALA A 59 13.32 -14.18 -37.98
C ALA A 59 13.02 -13.19 -39.15
N PRO A 60 13.54 -11.92 -39.16
CA PRO A 60 14.95 -11.59 -38.90
C PRO A 60 15.26 -10.30 -38.09
N ALA A 61 16.54 -10.18 -37.74
CA ALA A 61 17.20 -9.18 -36.91
C ALA A 61 17.42 -7.80 -37.60
N PRO A 62 17.72 -6.76 -36.79
CA PRO A 62 18.71 -5.78 -37.22
C PRO A 62 19.81 -5.49 -36.19
N ALA A 63 21.02 -5.41 -36.76
CA ALA A 63 22.25 -4.70 -36.45
C ALA A 63 22.48 -3.97 -35.09
N ALA A 64 23.73 -4.13 -34.67
CA ALA A 64 24.41 -3.59 -33.49
C ALA A 64 24.42 -2.06 -33.35
N ALA A 65 24.43 -1.60 -32.09
CA ALA A 65 25.01 -0.32 -31.68
C ALA A 65 25.99 -0.57 -30.50
N PRO A 66 27.16 0.09 -30.45
CA PRO A 66 28.19 -0.18 -29.44
C PRO A 66 28.10 0.78 -28.24
N LEU A 67 28.84 0.41 -27.18
CA LEU A 67 29.31 1.24 -26.05
C LEU A 67 28.36 1.45 -24.85
N ALA A 68 28.67 0.76 -23.75
CA ALA A 68 29.12 1.43 -22.53
C ALA A 68 29.75 0.38 -21.59
N LYS A 69 31.08 0.44 -21.43
CA LYS A 69 31.73 -0.07 -20.22
C LYS A 69 31.51 0.97 -19.12
N ASP A 70 31.60 0.51 -17.88
CA ASP A 70 31.69 1.29 -16.64
C ASP A 70 30.35 1.60 -15.97
N ASN A 71 30.02 0.84 -14.93
CA ASN A 71 30.41 1.20 -13.57
C ASN A 71 29.77 0.19 -12.61
N VAL A 72 30.50 -0.88 -12.25
CA VAL A 72 30.07 -1.80 -11.20
C VAL A 72 30.22 -1.05 -9.88
N THR A 73 29.19 -0.27 -9.54
CA THR A 73 29.04 0.26 -8.20
C THR A 73 28.90 -0.95 -7.30
N THR A 74 29.96 -1.25 -6.55
CA THR A 74 29.96 -2.35 -5.58
C THR A 74 29.03 -1.92 -4.46
N ILE A 75 27.75 -2.25 -4.59
CA ILE A 75 26.77 -2.10 -3.53
C ILE A 75 27.31 -2.98 -2.40
N LYS A 76 27.78 -2.36 -1.32
CA LYS A 76 28.14 -3.07 -0.09
C LYS A 76 26.90 -3.83 0.34
N HIS A 77 26.87 -5.13 0.05
CA HIS A 77 25.82 -6.01 0.50
C HIS A 77 25.88 -6.04 2.02
N ARG A 78 25.02 -5.25 2.67
CA ARG A 78 24.75 -5.42 4.09
C ARG A 78 24.29 -6.87 4.27
N PRO A 79 24.87 -7.64 5.20
CA PRO A 79 24.43 -9.01 5.42
C PRO A 79 22.93 -8.98 5.72
N LYS A 80 22.13 -9.59 4.83
CA LYS A 80 20.71 -9.79 5.06
C LYS A 80 20.62 -10.78 6.21
N LYS A 81 20.18 -10.31 7.38
CA LYS A 81 19.68 -11.22 8.40
C LYS A 81 18.54 -11.99 7.74
N THR A 82 18.64 -13.31 7.71
CA THR A 82 17.61 -14.15 7.12
C THR A 82 16.39 -14.10 8.03
N ALA A 83 15.30 -13.48 7.55
CA ALA A 83 14.02 -13.49 8.26
C ALA A 83 13.57 -14.94 8.50
N ALA A 84 12.92 -15.19 9.63
CA ALA A 84 12.42 -16.52 9.97
C ALA A 84 11.29 -16.96 9.02
N GLU A 85 11.05 -18.27 8.93
CA GLU A 85 9.90 -18.81 8.20
C GLU A 85 8.58 -18.29 8.82
N THR A 86 7.72 -17.70 7.99
CA THR A 86 6.47 -17.09 8.46
C THR A 86 5.25 -17.91 8.06
N LYS A 87 4.37 -18.18 9.03
CA LYS A 87 3.02 -18.75 8.78
C LYS A 87 1.96 -17.66 8.95
N ARG A 88 0.97 -17.63 8.06
CA ARG A 88 -0.17 -16.70 8.19
C ARG A 88 -1.11 -17.17 9.29
N VAL A 89 -1.46 -16.26 10.19
CA VAL A 89 -2.44 -16.47 11.25
C VAL A 89 -3.51 -15.38 11.14
N SER A 90 -4.78 -15.76 11.29
CA SER A 90 -5.91 -14.84 11.30
C SER A 90 -6.44 -14.70 12.73
N HIS A 91 -6.69 -13.47 13.17
CA HIS A 91 -7.23 -13.15 14.48
C HIS A 91 -8.29 -12.07 14.35
N ASP A 92 -9.33 -12.16 15.17
CA ASP A 92 -10.37 -11.16 15.25
C ASP A 92 -9.96 -10.05 16.22
N PHE A 93 -10.07 -8.81 15.76
CA PHE A 93 -9.82 -7.62 16.56
C PHE A 93 -11.02 -6.68 16.51
N PRO A 94 -11.30 -5.94 17.60
CA PRO A 94 -12.28 -4.88 17.56
C PRO A 94 -11.96 -3.84 16.47
N LEU A 95 -12.99 -3.35 15.78
CA LEU A 95 -12.82 -2.40 14.66
C LEU A 95 -12.10 -1.11 15.08
N TYR A 96 -12.31 -0.65 16.32
CA TYR A 96 -11.62 0.54 16.83
C TYR A 96 -10.11 0.32 16.93
N LEU A 97 -9.68 -0.87 17.39
CA LEU A 97 -8.28 -1.21 17.56
C LEU A 97 -7.57 -1.32 16.21
N ILE A 98 -8.24 -1.85 15.19
CA ILE A 98 -7.71 -1.88 13.82
C ILE A 98 -7.47 -0.46 13.29
N LYS A 99 -8.36 0.49 13.59
CA LYS A 99 -8.19 1.90 13.19
C LYS A 99 -7.01 2.54 13.91
N GLU A 100 -6.92 2.36 15.22
CA GLU A 100 -5.81 2.88 16.02
C GLU A 100 -4.46 2.30 15.58
N LEU A 101 -4.39 1.00 15.32
CA LEU A 101 -3.17 0.34 14.85
C LEU A 101 -2.71 0.89 13.49
N ARG A 102 -3.65 1.18 12.59
CA ARG A 102 -3.36 1.83 11.29
C ARG A 102 -2.83 3.24 11.46
N MET A 103 -3.44 4.02 12.36
CA MET A 103 -2.99 5.38 12.66
C MET A 103 -1.59 5.39 13.29
N ALA A 104 -1.35 4.52 14.27
CA ALA A 104 -0.05 4.37 14.92
C ALA A 104 1.04 3.98 13.91
N ALA A 105 0.75 3.00 13.06
CA ALA A 105 1.66 2.56 12.00
C ALA A 105 2.01 3.70 11.03
N ALA A 106 1.02 4.50 10.63
CA ALA A 106 1.23 5.65 9.76
C ALA A 106 2.07 6.75 10.42
N GLN A 107 1.76 7.10 11.69
CA GLN A 107 2.47 8.13 12.44
C GLN A 107 3.93 7.76 12.70
N SER A 108 4.20 6.48 13.02
CA SER A 108 5.56 6.02 13.29
C SER A 108 6.34 5.65 12.03
N GLY A 109 5.72 5.66 10.85
CA GLY A 109 6.32 5.15 9.61
C GLY A 109 6.65 3.66 9.64
N LYS A 110 5.91 2.85 10.41
CA LYS A 110 6.17 1.41 10.62
C LYS A 110 5.03 0.57 10.06
N THR A 111 5.27 -0.73 9.89
CA THR A 111 4.20 -1.66 9.51
C THR A 111 3.36 -2.04 10.74
N GLN A 112 2.10 -2.41 10.51
CA GLN A 112 1.26 -2.98 11.58
C GLN A 112 1.90 -4.26 12.14
N LYS A 113 2.52 -5.08 11.28
CA LYS A 113 3.27 -6.28 11.69
C LYS A 113 4.37 -5.93 12.69
N PHE A 114 5.15 -4.89 12.42
CA PHE A 114 6.21 -4.45 13.34
C PHE A 114 5.63 -4.08 14.72
N LEU A 115 4.54 -3.31 14.75
CA LEU A 115 3.91 -2.90 16.01
C LEU A 115 3.41 -4.12 16.81
N ILE A 116 2.78 -5.08 16.14
CA ILE A 116 2.31 -6.32 16.76
C ILE A 116 3.48 -7.14 17.30
N LEU A 117 4.53 -7.36 16.50
CA LEU A 117 5.72 -8.10 16.94
C LEU A 117 6.44 -7.42 18.11
N ASN A 118 6.52 -6.10 18.08
CA ASN A 118 7.11 -5.34 19.17
C ASN A 118 6.27 -5.43 20.46
N ALA A 119 4.94 -5.41 20.35
CA ALA A 119 4.04 -5.62 21.49
C ALA A 119 4.16 -7.04 22.06
N LEU A 120 4.29 -8.06 21.20
CA LEU A 120 4.55 -9.45 21.63
C LEU A 120 5.91 -9.56 22.33
N LYS A 121 6.96 -8.93 21.81
CA LYS A 121 8.27 -8.86 22.49
C LYS A 121 8.16 -8.23 23.88
N ALA A 122 7.41 -7.13 23.99
CA ALA A 122 7.14 -6.47 25.28
C ALA A 122 6.32 -7.35 26.23
N GLY A 123 5.47 -8.23 25.70
CA GLY A 123 4.74 -9.26 26.45
C GLY A 123 5.58 -10.48 26.88
N GLY A 124 6.89 -10.49 26.58
CA GLY A 124 7.80 -11.57 26.96
C GLY A 124 7.92 -12.70 25.95
N PHE A 125 7.36 -12.57 24.75
CA PHE A 125 7.55 -13.55 23.69
C PHE A 125 8.93 -13.40 23.04
N THR A 126 9.54 -14.53 22.66
CA THR A 126 10.80 -14.54 21.92
C THR A 126 10.56 -14.04 20.50
N VAL A 127 11.03 -12.82 20.21
CA VAL A 127 11.01 -12.22 18.88
C VAL A 127 12.43 -11.82 18.53
N HIS A 128 12.93 -12.32 17.40
CA HIS A 128 14.25 -11.97 16.93
C HIS A 128 14.27 -10.58 16.31
N ASP A 129 15.34 -9.83 16.54
CA ASP A 129 15.50 -8.48 15.96
C ASP A 129 15.58 -8.50 14.42
N ALA A 130 15.90 -9.66 13.84
CA ALA A 130 15.85 -9.87 12.39
C ALA A 130 14.42 -9.77 11.82
N ASP A 131 13.39 -10.08 12.62
CA ASP A 131 11.99 -10.04 12.19
C ASP A 131 11.33 -8.67 12.42
N LEU A 132 12.01 -7.79 13.17
CA LEU A 132 11.62 -6.40 13.43
C LEU A 132 12.18 -5.47 12.35
N GLU A 133 11.84 -5.74 11.09
CA GLU A 133 12.21 -4.85 9.98
C GLU A 133 11.28 -3.64 9.94
N GLU A 134 11.86 -2.45 10.11
CA GLU A 134 11.18 -1.18 9.87
C GLU A 134 11.07 -0.98 8.35
N ASP A 135 9.83 -0.96 7.83
CA ASP A 135 9.59 -0.73 6.41
C ASP A 135 9.81 0.75 6.10
N GLY A 136 11.01 1.09 5.63
CA GLY A 136 11.43 2.45 5.27
C GLY A 136 10.65 3.11 4.13
N ARG A 137 9.59 2.47 3.60
CA ARG A 137 8.75 2.99 2.51
C ARG A 137 7.88 4.20 2.90
N ARG A 138 7.76 4.55 4.19
CA ARG A 138 6.87 5.62 4.69
C ARG A 138 7.60 6.85 5.25
N GLY A 139 8.93 6.94 5.07
CA GLY A 139 9.76 8.02 5.60
C GLY A 139 10.58 8.77 4.54
N GLN A 140 10.15 8.79 3.28
CA GLN A 140 10.69 9.66 2.23
C GLN A 140 9.60 10.57 1.68
#